data_AF-A0A1I7UFJ0-F1
#
_entry.id   AF-A0A1I7UFJ0-F1
#
_cell.length_a   1.000
_cell.length_b   1.000
_cell.length_c   1.000
_cell.angle_alpha   90.00
_cell.angle_beta   90.00
_cell.angle_gamma   90.00
#
_symmetry.space_group_name_H-M   'P 1'
#
loop_
_entity.id
_entity.type
_entity.pdbx_description
1 polymer ?
#
loop_
_entity_poly.entity_id
_entity_poly.type
_entity_poly.pdbx_seq_one_letter_code
_entity_poly.pdbx_strand_id
1 'polypeptide(L)'
;MTVDIPCFENSGHEATFYCAECEADFCQRSVCEKISAEFDAKKQEALDKLETFAKDSLETRTSLDSFLKLNLEENENLKKDLESRLKLKNNLLNVDEIKISAKERCADINFLEESDLGMNSYKFALTDRMKLKISKFELDSNDKEFLKF
;
A
#
# COMPACT_ATOMS: atom_id res chain seq x y z
N MET A 1 -34.26 25.52 -43.95
CA MET A 1 -32.86 25.96 -43.81
C MET A 1 -32.30 26.05 -45.21
N THR A 2 -32.17 27.25 -45.75
CA THR A 2 -31.56 27.47 -47.07
C THR A 2 -30.05 27.46 -46.88
N VAL A 3 -29.38 26.47 -47.43
CA VAL A 3 -27.92 26.46 -47.51
C VAL A 3 -27.57 27.54 -48.54
N ASP A 4 -26.97 28.63 -48.09
CA ASP A 4 -26.44 29.68 -48.98
C ASP A 4 -25.28 29.06 -49.75
N ILE A 5 -25.56 28.57 -50.97
CA ILE A 5 -24.57 28.00 -51.87
C ILE A 5 -23.59 29.13 -52.22
N PRO A 6 -22.29 28.99 -51.91
CA PRO A 6 -21.29 30.00 -52.27
C PRO A 6 -21.31 30.22 -53.78
N CYS A 7 -21.24 31.49 -54.20
CA CYS A 7 -21.38 31.84 -55.61
C CYS A 7 -20.36 31.17 -56.56
N PHE A 8 -19.21 30.73 -56.04
CA PHE A 8 -18.21 29.99 -56.84
C PHE A 8 -18.71 28.61 -57.29
N GLU A 9 -19.68 28.02 -56.57
CA GLU A 9 -20.31 26.73 -56.90
C GLU A 9 -21.54 26.89 -57.79
N ASN A 10 -21.99 28.12 -58.06
CA ASN A 10 -23.21 28.40 -58.79
C ASN A 10 -22.89 29.07 -60.14
N SER A 11 -22.91 28.28 -61.21
CA SER A 11 -22.56 28.69 -62.59
C SER A 11 -23.45 29.80 -63.19
N GLY A 12 -24.52 30.20 -62.48
CA GLY A 12 -25.39 31.32 -62.85
C GLY A 12 -24.94 32.69 -62.35
N HIS A 13 -23.89 32.79 -61.51
CA HIS A 13 -23.37 34.07 -61.00
C HIS A 13 -22.01 34.40 -61.61
N GLU A 14 -21.89 35.57 -62.23
CA GLU A 14 -20.62 36.08 -62.76
C GLU A 14 -19.72 36.53 -61.59
N ALA A 15 -18.50 36.03 -61.55
CA ALA A 15 -17.53 36.40 -60.52
C ALA A 15 -17.10 37.86 -60.70
N THR A 16 -17.21 38.65 -59.63
CA THR A 16 -16.81 40.07 -59.65
C THR A 16 -15.59 40.36 -58.78
N PHE A 17 -15.12 39.38 -58.00
CA PHE A 17 -14.05 39.57 -57.04
C PHE A 17 -13.25 38.28 -56.84
N TYR A 18 -11.92 38.34 -56.98
CA TYR A 18 -11.01 37.25 -56.64
C TYR A 18 -10.43 37.45 -55.23
N CYS A 19 -10.47 36.40 -54.40
CA CYS A 19 -9.89 36.41 -53.05
C CYS A 19 -8.58 35.63 -53.04
N ALA A 20 -7.45 36.31 -52.81
CA ALA A 20 -6.13 35.66 -52.82
C ALA A 20 -5.91 34.69 -51.65
N GLU A 21 -6.57 34.91 -50.51
CA GLU A 21 -6.48 34.03 -49.34
C GLU A 21 -7.20 32.70 -49.55
N CYS A 22 -8.32 32.72 -50.28
CA CYS A 22 -9.10 31.53 -50.60
C CYS A 22 -8.76 30.92 -51.97
N GLU A 23 -7.90 31.60 -52.74
CA GLU A 23 -7.57 31.27 -54.14
C GLU A 23 -8.82 30.98 -55.00
N ALA A 24 -9.88 31.76 -54.79
CA ALA A 24 -11.19 31.52 -55.39
C ALA A 24 -11.88 32.80 -55.85
N ASP A 25 -12.74 32.65 -56.85
CA ASP A 25 -13.58 33.68 -57.43
C ASP A 25 -14.93 33.77 -56.70
N PHE A 26 -15.32 34.98 -56.31
CA PHE A 26 -16.55 35.26 -55.56
C PHE A 26 -17.43 36.28 -56.28
N CYS A 27 -18.74 36.14 -56.09
CA CYS A 27 -19.73 37.11 -56.54
C CYS A 27 -19.73 38.41 -55.71
N GLN A 28 -19.23 38.36 -54.47
CA GLN A 28 -19.21 39.50 -53.55
C GLN A 28 -18.09 39.32 -52.52
N ARG A 29 -17.42 40.42 -52.16
CA ARG A 29 -16.40 40.44 -51.11
C ARG A 29 -16.95 39.97 -49.75
N SER A 30 -18.19 40.34 -49.43
CA SER A 30 -18.88 39.96 -48.19
C SER A 30 -18.99 38.44 -47.99
N VAL A 31 -18.98 37.66 -49.07
CA VAL A 31 -19.00 36.19 -49.01
C VAL A 31 -17.62 35.65 -48.62
N CYS A 32 -16.53 36.15 -49.22
CA CYS A 32 -15.17 35.76 -48.82
C CYS A 32 -14.94 36.11 -47.34
N GLU A 33 -15.33 37.31 -46.90
CA GLU A 33 -15.16 37.75 -45.50
C GLU A 33 -15.91 36.84 -44.50
N LYS A 34 -17.13 36.40 -44.82
CA LYS A 34 -17.88 35.47 -43.97
C LYS A 34 -17.21 34.10 -43.86
N ILE A 35 -16.73 33.56 -44.99
CA ILE A 35 -16.07 32.26 -45.03
C ILE A 35 -14.75 32.31 -44.24
N SER A 36 -13.93 33.34 -44.44
CA SER A 36 -12.69 33.53 -43.69
C SER A 36 -12.96 33.64 -42.18
N ALA A 37 -13.98 34.42 -41.79
CA ALA A 37 -14.35 34.56 -40.38
C ALA A 37 -14.84 33.23 -39.76
N GLU A 38 -15.64 32.45 -40.49
CA GLU A 38 -16.10 31.13 -40.02
C GLU A 38 -14.95 30.13 -39.93
N PHE A 39 -14.03 30.16 -40.91
CA PHE A 39 -12.83 29.33 -40.90
C PHE A 39 -11.93 29.66 -39.71
N ASP A 40 -11.65 30.94 -39.45
CA ASP A 40 -10.84 31.37 -38.32
C ASP A 40 -11.49 31.00 -36.98
N ALA A 41 -12.82 31.14 -36.87
CA ALA A 41 -13.56 30.70 -35.68
C ALA A 41 -13.43 29.18 -35.46
N LYS A 42 -13.61 28.37 -36.50
CA LYS A 42 -13.45 26.90 -36.46
C LYS A 42 -12.03 26.48 -36.12
N LYS A 43 -11.05 27.19 -36.67
CA LYS A 43 -9.62 26.98 -36.40
C LYS A 43 -9.31 27.25 -34.93
N GLN A 44 -9.80 28.36 -34.38
CA GLN A 44 -9.63 28.66 -32.96
C GLN A 44 -10.32 27.62 -32.08
N GLU A 45 -11.55 27.22 -32.42
CA GLU A 45 -12.27 26.17 -31.69
C GLU A 45 -11.49 24.83 -31.68
N ALA A 46 -10.85 24.46 -32.80
CA ALA A 46 -10.03 23.27 -32.89
C ALA A 46 -8.76 23.38 -32.03
N LEU A 47 -8.11 24.55 -31.99
CA LEU A 47 -6.95 24.80 -31.14
C LEU A 47 -7.33 24.72 -29.66
N ASP A 48 -8.45 25.33 -29.26
CA ASP A 48 -8.93 25.31 -27.88
C ASP A 48 -9.23 23.88 -27.41
N LYS A 49 -9.85 23.06 -28.27
CA LYS A 49 -10.09 21.62 -28.01
C LYS A 49 -8.81 20.82 -27.85
N LEU A 50 -7.81 21.08 -28.69
CA LEU A 50 -6.52 20.43 -28.59
C LEU A 50 -5.81 20.82 -27.29
N GLU A 51 -5.91 22.09 -26.88
CA GLU A 51 -5.34 22.57 -25.63
C GLU A 51 -6.03 21.93 -24.41
N THR A 52 -7.38 21.87 -24.40
CA THR A 52 -8.11 21.20 -23.32
C THR A 52 -7.78 19.73 -23.24
N PHE A 53 -7.77 19.03 -24.38
CA PHE A 53 -7.38 17.62 -24.42
C PHE A 53 -5.97 17.39 -23.87
N ALA A 54 -5.01 18.24 -24.24
CA ALA A 54 -3.64 18.13 -23.74
C ALA A 54 -3.56 18.36 -22.22
N LYS A 55 -4.30 19.34 -21.69
CA LYS A 55 -4.41 19.60 -20.25
C LYS A 55 -5.04 18.42 -19.50
N ASP A 56 -6.20 17.96 -19.94
CA ASP A 56 -6.94 16.86 -19.29
C ASP A 56 -6.11 15.56 -19.29
N SER A 57 -5.44 15.27 -20.41
CA SER A 57 -4.54 14.12 -20.53
C SER A 57 -3.35 14.23 -19.57
N LEU A 58 -2.76 15.43 -19.45
CA LEU A 58 -1.67 15.67 -18.53
C LEU A 58 -2.12 15.53 -17.06
N GLU A 59 -3.26 16.12 -16.69
CA GLU A 59 -3.83 16.03 -15.34
C GLU A 59 -4.18 14.59 -14.95
N THR A 60 -4.77 13.84 -15.87
CA THR A 60 -5.07 12.41 -15.66
C THR A 60 -3.78 11.63 -15.43
N ARG A 61 -2.74 11.91 -16.23
CA ARG A 61 -1.45 11.24 -16.10
C ARG A 61 -0.73 11.59 -14.80
N THR A 62 -0.74 12.85 -14.37
CA THR A 62 -0.09 13.28 -13.12
C THR A 62 -0.83 12.74 -11.89
N SER A 63 -2.16 12.67 -11.94
CA SER A 63 -2.97 12.05 -10.90
C SER A 63 -2.66 10.55 -10.78
N LEU A 64 -2.63 9.84 -11.90
CA LEU A 64 -2.30 8.41 -11.93
C LEU A 64 -0.87 8.13 -11.45
N ASP A 65 0.11 8.93 -11.87
CA ASP A 65 1.51 8.81 -11.43
C ASP A 65 1.63 9.00 -9.91
N SER A 66 0.91 9.98 -9.36
CA SER A 66 0.88 10.26 -7.92
C SER A 66 0.25 9.09 -7.15
N PHE A 67 -0.87 8.55 -7.64
CA PHE A 67 -1.51 7.37 -7.07
C PHE A 67 -0.60 6.12 -7.10
N LEU A 68 0.09 5.88 -8.22
CA LEU A 68 1.01 4.75 -8.34
C LEU A 68 2.21 4.87 -7.40
N LYS A 69 2.76 6.08 -7.23
CA LYS A 69 3.85 6.34 -6.27
C LYS A 69 3.43 6.04 -4.83
N LEU A 70 2.26 6.50 -4.41
CA LEU A 70 1.73 6.22 -3.08
C LEU A 70 1.54 4.72 -2.85
N ASN A 71 0.92 4.02 -3.80
CA ASN A 71 0.75 2.56 -3.70
C ASN A 71 2.08 1.81 -3.66
N LEU A 72 3.09 2.28 -4.41
CA LEU A 72 4.41 1.66 -4.41
C LEU A 72 5.08 1.82 -3.04
N GLU A 73 5.02 3.01 -2.46
CA GLU A 73 5.52 3.28 -1.12
C GLU A 73 4.80 2.42 -0.05
N GLU A 74 3.47 2.32 -0.12
CA GLU A 74 2.69 1.45 0.77
C GLU A 74 3.10 -0.02 0.64
N ASN A 75 3.27 -0.51 -0.59
CA ASN A 75 3.73 -1.88 -0.84
C ASN A 75 5.15 -2.13 -0.32
N GLU A 76 6.06 -1.17 -0.46
CA GLU A 76 7.41 -1.28 0.12
C GLU A 76 7.38 -1.32 1.64
N ASN A 77 6.51 -0.53 2.27
CA ASN A 77 6.32 -0.55 3.72
C ASN A 77 5.71 -1.88 4.20
N LEU A 78 4.70 -2.39 3.51
CA LEU A 78 4.13 -3.71 3.77
C LEU A 78 5.16 -4.82 3.62
N LYS A 79 5.99 -4.76 2.57
CA LYS A 79 7.09 -5.71 2.38
C LYS A 79 8.07 -5.68 3.54
N LYS A 80 8.50 -4.50 3.99
CA LYS A 80 9.39 -4.36 5.16
C LYS A 80 8.75 -4.91 6.44
N ASP A 81 7.47 -4.64 6.67
CA ASP A 81 6.75 -5.20 7.83
C ASP A 81 6.71 -6.73 7.76
N LEU A 82 6.35 -7.30 6.61
CA LEU A 82 6.34 -8.76 6.41
C LEU A 82 7.72 -9.38 6.63
N GLU A 83 8.79 -8.78 6.08
CA GLU A 83 10.16 -9.25 6.29
C GLU A 83 10.55 -9.20 7.77
N SER A 84 10.15 -8.15 8.50
CA SER A 84 10.43 -8.03 9.94
C SER A 84 9.71 -9.12 10.75
N ARG A 85 8.45 -9.40 10.43
CA ARG A 85 7.64 -10.44 11.08
C ARG A 85 8.17 -11.84 10.76
N LEU A 86 8.59 -12.08 9.52
CA LEU A 86 9.20 -13.34 9.11
C LEU A 86 10.52 -13.59 9.85
N LYS A 87 11.38 -12.57 9.97
CA LYS A 87 12.61 -12.67 10.77
C LYS A 87 12.31 -12.98 12.23
N LEU A 88 11.36 -12.28 12.84
CA LEU A 88 10.95 -12.56 14.22
C LEU A 88 10.44 -13.99 14.37
N LYS A 89 9.56 -14.45 13.47
CA LYS A 89 9.01 -15.81 13.49
C LYS A 89 10.11 -16.86 13.33
N ASN A 90 11.05 -16.66 12.42
CA ASN A 90 12.18 -17.59 12.24
C ASN A 90 13.06 -17.66 13.48
N ASN A 91 13.33 -16.52 14.13
CA ASN A 91 14.09 -16.50 15.39
C ASN A 91 13.35 -17.25 16.51
N LEU A 92 12.01 -17.11 16.60
CA LEU A 92 11.18 -17.83 17.57
C LEU A 92 11.04 -19.32 17.25
N LEU A 93 11.19 -19.71 15.97
CA LEU A 93 11.09 -21.08 15.49
C LEU A 93 12.46 -21.73 15.29
N ASN A 94 13.57 -21.12 15.73
CA ASN A 94 14.84 -21.84 15.84
C ASN A 94 14.78 -22.82 17.02
N VAL A 95 13.92 -23.83 16.86
CA VAL A 95 13.58 -24.83 17.87
C VAL A 95 14.82 -25.60 18.29
N ASP A 96 15.79 -25.80 17.41
CA ASP A 96 17.03 -26.50 17.72
C ASP A 96 17.93 -25.65 18.63
N GLU A 97 18.09 -24.36 18.35
CA GLU A 97 18.86 -23.43 19.20
C GLU A 97 18.15 -23.16 20.55
N ILE A 98 16.81 -23.10 20.54
CA ILE A 98 16.00 -23.03 21.77
C ILE A 98 16.15 -24.31 22.59
N LYS A 99 16.13 -25.49 21.96
CA LYS A 99 16.34 -26.78 22.65
C LYS A 99 17.75 -26.91 23.21
N ILE A 100 18.76 -26.46 22.47
CA ILE A 100 20.17 -26.49 22.91
C ILE A 100 20.34 -25.54 24.11
N SER A 101 19.93 -24.28 23.99
CA SER A 101 20.03 -23.32 25.09
C SER A 101 19.16 -23.67 26.30
N ALA A 102 18.00 -24.32 26.12
CA ALA A 102 17.19 -24.84 27.22
C ALA A 102 17.89 -26.02 27.90
N LYS A 103 18.48 -26.96 27.13
CA LYS A 103 19.27 -28.06 27.70
C LYS A 103 20.48 -27.55 28.47
N GLU A 104 21.20 -26.55 27.96
CA GLU A 104 22.34 -25.94 28.66
C GLU A 104 21.90 -25.26 29.95
N ARG A 105 20.83 -24.46 29.93
CA ARG A 105 20.28 -23.81 31.14
C ARG A 105 19.73 -24.81 32.17
N CYS A 106 19.18 -25.94 31.72
CA CYS A 106 18.75 -27.01 32.62
C CYS A 106 19.92 -27.87 33.11
N ALA A 107 21.02 -27.98 32.36
CA ALA A 107 22.22 -28.66 32.81
C ALA A 107 22.88 -27.94 33.99
N ASP A 108 22.79 -26.61 34.05
CA ASP A 108 23.17 -25.82 35.23
C ASP A 108 22.28 -26.08 36.46
N ILE A 109 21.03 -26.52 36.27
CA ILE A 109 20.12 -26.90 37.36
C ILE A 109 20.49 -28.27 37.94
N ASN A 110 21.10 -29.17 37.16
CA ASN A 110 21.62 -30.43 37.69
C ASN A 110 22.80 -30.23 38.64
N PHE A 111 23.40 -29.03 38.70
CA PHE A 111 24.39 -28.67 39.73
C PHE A 111 23.75 -28.39 41.10
N LEU A 112 22.42 -28.22 41.17
CA LEU A 112 21.67 -28.06 42.41
C LEU A 112 21.17 -29.40 43.00
N GLU A 113 21.34 -30.53 42.32
CA GLU A 113 20.93 -31.83 42.87
C GLU A 113 21.75 -32.26 44.10
N GLU A 114 22.90 -31.62 44.37
CA GLU A 114 23.69 -31.86 45.60
C GLU A 114 23.68 -30.69 46.60
N SER A 115 23.10 -29.54 46.24
CA SER A 115 22.79 -28.52 47.25
C SER A 115 21.36 -28.75 47.69
N ASP A 116 21.22 -29.46 48.80
CA ASP A 116 19.98 -29.65 49.55
C ASP A 116 19.39 -28.26 49.90
N LEU A 117 18.73 -27.64 48.92
CA LEU A 117 17.89 -26.46 49.08
C LEU A 117 16.85 -26.95 50.07
N GLY A 118 16.96 -26.56 51.34
CA GLY A 118 16.21 -27.09 52.49
C GLY A 118 14.67 -27.04 52.42
N MET A 119 14.11 -26.92 51.22
CA MET A 119 12.74 -27.15 50.80
C MET A 119 12.21 -28.54 51.14
N ASN A 120 13.07 -29.55 51.32
CA ASN A 120 12.66 -30.86 51.84
C ASN A 120 12.08 -30.79 53.26
N SER A 121 12.35 -29.70 53.99
CA SER A 121 11.79 -29.45 55.33
C SER A 121 10.45 -28.70 55.31
N TYR A 122 9.82 -28.50 54.14
CA TYR A 122 8.52 -27.82 54.03
C TYR A 122 7.54 -28.62 53.17
N LYS A 123 6.31 -28.75 53.67
CA LYS A 123 5.16 -29.31 52.96
C LYS A 123 4.35 -28.19 52.32
N PHE A 124 4.15 -28.31 51.01
CA PHE A 124 3.38 -27.38 50.21
C PHE A 124 2.03 -28.01 49.86
N ALA A 125 0.93 -27.30 50.09
CA ALA A 125 -0.40 -27.73 49.72
C ALA A 125 -1.22 -26.54 49.20
N LEU A 126 -2.11 -26.79 48.25
CA LEU A 126 -3.11 -25.80 47.83
C LEU A 126 -4.37 -25.98 48.68
N THR A 127 -4.93 -24.86 49.14
CA THR A 127 -6.27 -24.83 49.73
C THR A 127 -7.34 -24.92 48.65
N ASP A 128 -8.57 -25.24 49.02
CA ASP A 128 -9.73 -25.30 48.12
C ASP A 128 -10.01 -23.96 47.39
N ARG A 129 -9.42 -22.86 47.85
CA ARG A 129 -9.47 -21.54 47.21
C ARG A 129 -8.21 -21.22 46.38
N MET A 130 -7.41 -22.23 46.03
CA MET A 130 -6.15 -22.12 45.29
C MET A 130 -5.08 -21.21 45.94
N LYS A 131 -5.13 -21.03 47.26
CA LYS A 131 -4.04 -20.36 47.98
C LYS A 131 -2.98 -21.37 48.39
N LEU A 132 -1.72 -21.04 48.15
CA LEU A 132 -0.56 -21.83 48.56
C LEU A 132 -0.39 -21.77 50.09
N LYS A 133 -0.39 -22.94 50.72
CA LYS A 133 -0.10 -23.16 52.13
C LYS A 133 1.26 -23.85 52.26
N ILE A 134 2.14 -23.27 53.07
CA ILE A 134 3.49 -23.79 53.33
C ILE A 134 3.57 -24.14 54.82
N SER A 135 3.94 -25.38 55.16
CA SER A 135 4.05 -25.86 56.54
C SER A 135 5.43 -26.49 56.74
N LYS A 136 6.09 -26.29 57.88
CA LYS A 136 7.40 -26.92 58.16
C LYS A 136 7.20 -28.38 58.57
N PHE A 137 8.10 -29.25 58.11
CA PHE A 137 8.13 -30.68 58.44
C PHE A 137 8.70 -30.80 59.86
N GLU A 138 7.85 -31.08 60.84
CA GLU A 138 8.27 -31.45 62.20
C GLU A 138 8.38 -32.97 62.23
N LEU A 139 9.61 -33.49 62.35
CA LEU A 139 9.85 -34.91 62.59
C LEU A 139 9.41 -35.23 64.02
N ASP A 140 8.23 -35.81 64.19
CA ASP A 140 7.86 -36.45 65.44
C ASP A 140 8.82 -37.62 65.71
N SER A 141 9.26 -37.72 66.97
CA SER A 141 10.39 -38.55 67.41
C SER A 141 10.17 -40.07 67.32
N ASN A 142 9.11 -40.53 66.65
CA ASN A 142 8.73 -41.94 66.57
C ASN A 142 9.02 -42.62 65.21
N ASP A 143 9.38 -41.88 64.16
CA ASP A 143 9.64 -42.47 62.84
C ASP A 143 11.14 -42.78 62.57
N LYS A 144 11.94 -42.95 63.64
CA LYS A 144 13.35 -43.38 63.53
C LYS A 144 13.54 -44.88 63.30
N GLU A 145 12.47 -45.65 63.10
CA GLU A 145 12.57 -47.11 62.89
C GLU A 145 12.59 -47.56 61.42
N PHE A 146 12.34 -46.70 60.44
CA PHE A 146 12.28 -47.11 59.03
C PHE A 146 13.51 -46.76 58.17
N LEU A 147 14.60 -46.30 58.78
CA LEU A 147 15.91 -46.17 58.12
C LEU A 147 16.92 -47.15 58.73
N LYS A 148 16.66 -48.44 58.52
CA LYS A 148 17.70 -49.47 58.47
C LYS A 148 17.47 -50.36 57.26
N PHE A 149 18.52 -50.39 56.43
CA PHE A 149 18.76 -51.11 55.18
C PHE A 149 18.32 -50.40 53.90
#